data_AF-J0KU91-F1
#
_entry.id   AF-J0KU91-F1
#
_cell.length_a   1.000
_cell.length_b   1.000
_cell.length_c   1.000
_cell.angle_alpha   90.00
_cell.angle_beta   90.00
_cell.angle_gamma   90.00
#
_symmetry.space_group_name_H-M   'P 1'
#
loop_
_entity.id
_entity.type
_entity.pdbx_description
1 polymer ?
#
loop_
_entity_poly.entity_id
_entity_poly.type
_entity_poly.pdbx_seq_one_letter_code
_entity_poly.pdbx_strand_id
1 'polypeptide(L)' 'MSFIDDDRPQKKTAHEIGADLSMLSVDELKARVELLKTEIARLEAEAARKASGRQAAESFFRS' A
#
# COMPACT_ATOMS: atom_id res chain seq x y z
N MET A 1 -19.76 7.29 -26.13
CA MET A 1 -19.97 6.08 -25.31
C MET A 1 -18.72 5.23 -25.37
N SER A 2 -17.97 5.12 -24.28
CA SER A 2 -16.93 4.09 -24.11
C SER A 2 -17.19 3.42 -22.76
N PHE A 3 -17.75 2.22 -22.80
CA PHE A 3 -18.27 1.45 -21.66
C PHE A 3 -17.46 0.14 -21.48
N ILE A 4 -16.12 0.20 -21.38
CA ILE A 4 -15.31 -1.05 -21.35
C ILE A 4 -14.18 -1.05 -20.29
N ASP A 5 -13.92 0.01 -19.53
CA ASP A 5 -12.78 -0.01 -18.57
C ASP A 5 -13.14 -0.29 -17.10
N ASP A 6 -14.39 -0.66 -16.80
CA ASP A 6 -14.88 -0.78 -15.40
C ASP A 6 -15.14 -2.22 -14.91
N ASP A 7 -14.75 -3.24 -15.69
CA ASP A 7 -14.95 -4.65 -15.32
C ASP A 7 -13.63 -5.32 -14.86
N ARG A 8 -12.77 -4.55 -14.16
CA ARG A 8 -11.65 -5.15 -13.46
C ARG A 8 -12.20 -5.69 -12.15
N PRO A 9 -12.00 -6.98 -11.81
CA PRO A 9 -12.41 -7.50 -10.51
C PRO A 9 -11.78 -6.62 -9.43
N GLN A 10 -12.62 -5.84 -8.74
CA GLN A 10 -12.16 -5.02 -7.63
C GLN A 10 -11.52 -6.00 -6.65
N LYS A 11 -10.20 -5.89 -6.48
CA LYS A 11 -9.47 -6.70 -5.51
C LYS A 11 -10.17 -6.47 -4.18
N LYS A 12 -10.82 -7.51 -3.66
CA LYS A 12 -11.49 -7.43 -2.35
C LYS A 12 -10.48 -6.86 -1.38
N THR A 13 -10.82 -5.70 -0.82
CA THR A 13 -9.99 -5.05 0.19
C THR A 13 -9.88 -6.03 1.35
N ALA A 14 -8.72 -6.65 1.52
CA ALA A 14 -8.52 -7.68 2.54
C ALA A 14 -8.67 -7.12 3.97
N HIS A 15 -8.54 -5.80 4.11
CA HIS A 15 -8.70 -5.06 5.34
C HIS A 15 -9.05 -3.59 5.06
N GLU A 16 -9.88 -2.99 5.92
CA GLU A 16 -10.20 -1.55 5.94
C GLU A 16 -9.68 -0.92 7.24
N ILE A 17 -8.99 0.21 7.12
CA ILE A 17 -8.38 0.90 8.26
C ILE A 17 -9.48 1.46 9.16
N GLY A 18 -9.44 1.10 10.44
CA GLY A 18 -10.44 1.53 11.43
C GLY A 18 -11.72 0.71 11.42
N ALA A 19 -11.78 -0.41 10.69
CA ALA A 19 -12.90 -1.33 10.75
C ALA A 19 -13.08 -1.93 12.15
N ASP A 20 -14.33 -2.21 12.52
CA ASP A 20 -14.64 -2.88 13.77
C ASP A 20 -13.99 -4.28 13.84
N LEU A 21 -13.44 -4.60 15.01
CA LEU A 21 -12.70 -5.82 15.28
C LEU A 21 -13.48 -6.78 16.17
N SER A 22 -14.66 -6.39 16.66
CA SER A 22 -15.41 -7.15 17.67
C SER A 22 -15.78 -8.57 17.25
N MET A 23 -16.00 -8.79 15.95
CA MET A 23 -16.38 -10.09 15.38
C MET A 23 -15.19 -10.90 14.82
N LEU A 24 -13.96 -10.41 14.97
CA LEU A 24 -12.77 -11.09 14.42
C LEU A 24 -12.13 -11.98 15.46
N SER A 25 -11.73 -13.17 15.02
CA SER A 25 -10.88 -14.06 15.80
C SER A 25 -9.45 -13.53 15.91
N VAL A 26 -8.70 -14.03 16.90
CA VAL A 26 -7.29 -13.70 17.10
C VAL A 26 -6.44 -14.03 15.88
N ASP A 27 -6.71 -15.14 15.21
CA ASP A 27 -5.93 -15.56 14.05
C ASP A 27 -6.23 -14.70 12.81
N GLU A 28 -7.48 -14.26 12.62
CA GLU A 28 -7.84 -13.28 11.60
C GLU A 28 -7.17 -11.92 11.84
N LEU A 29 -7.10 -11.48 13.11
CA LEU A 29 -6.38 -10.26 13.48
C LEU A 29 -4.89 -10.38 13.16
N LYS A 30 -4.24 -11.50 13.50
CA LYS A 30 -2.84 -11.76 13.15
C LYS A 30 -2.61 -11.75 11.64
N ALA A 31 -3.48 -12.42 10.87
CA ALA A 31 -3.37 -12.45 9.41
C ALA A 31 -3.49 -11.04 8.80
N ARG A 32 -4.41 -10.21 9.30
CA ARG A 32 -4.54 -8.81 8.89
C ARG A 32 -3.32 -7.98 9.24
N VAL A 33 -2.75 -8.16 10.43
CA VAL A 33 -1.53 -7.47 10.87
C VAL A 33 -0.37 -7.79 9.94
N GLU A 34 -0.15 -9.06 9.59
CA GLU A 34 0.94 -9.44 8.68
C GLU A 34 0.76 -8.90 7.26
N LEU A 35 -0.48 -8.85 6.77
CA LEU A 35 -0.81 -8.21 5.50
C LEU A 35 -0.45 -6.72 5.51
N LEU A 36 -0.81 -6.00 6.57
CA LEU A 36 -0.52 -4.58 6.71
C LEU A 36 0.98 -4.29 6.86
N LYS A 37 1.71 -5.11 7.61
CA LYS A 37 3.18 -4.98 7.73
C LYS A 37 3.87 -5.14 6.37
N THR A 38 3.41 -6.10 5.57
CA THR A 38 3.92 -6.31 4.21
C THR A 38 3.68 -5.07 3.34
N GLU A 39 2.48 -4.48 3.44
CA GLU A 39 2.17 -3.27 2.68
C GLU A 39 2.97 -2.06 3.16
N ILE A 40 3.18 -1.90 4.48
CA ILE A 40 4.05 -0.86 5.03
C ILE A 40 5.46 -0.98 4.45
N ALA A 41 6.06 -2.18 4.49
CA ALA A 41 7.40 -2.40 3.95
C ALA A 41 7.48 -2.06 2.44
N ARG A 42 6.43 -2.36 1.66
CA ARG A 42 6.34 -2.00 0.24
C ARG A 42 6.32 -0.48 0.05
N LEU A 43 5.51 0.22 0.84
CA LEU A 43 5.39 1.69 0.78
C LEU A 43 6.68 2.38 1.21
N GLU A 44 7.33 1.90 2.28
CA GLU A 44 8.61 2.40 2.75
C GLU A 44 9.71 2.21 1.70
N ALA A 45 9.78 1.03 1.07
CA ALA A 45 10.72 0.78 -0.01
C ALA A 45 10.51 1.72 -1.21
N GLU A 46 9.26 1.94 -1.60
CA GLU A 46 8.94 2.87 -2.69
C GLU A 46 9.24 4.33 -2.33
N ALA A 47 8.95 4.73 -1.09
CA ALA A 47 9.28 6.06 -0.58
C ALA A 47 10.80 6.28 -0.58
N ALA A 48 11.58 5.29 -0.12
CA ALA A 48 13.03 5.33 -0.15
C ALA A 48 13.58 5.46 -1.57
N ARG A 49 13.07 4.67 -2.53
CA ARG A 49 13.42 4.76 -3.96
C ARG A 49 13.15 6.15 -4.54
N LYS A 50 11.98 6.74 -4.22
CA LYS A 50 11.63 8.09 -4.69
C LYS A 50 12.49 9.17 -4.03
N ALA A 51 12.82 9.01 -2.75
CA ALA A 51 13.68 9.95 -2.03
C ALA A 51 15.12 9.94 -2.57
N SER A 52 15.69 8.77 -2.84
CA SER A 52 17.03 8.66 -3.44
C SER A 52 17.07 9.25 -4.86
N GLY A 53 16.00 9.04 -5.65
CA GLY A 53 15.87 9.68 -6.96
C GLY A 53 15.82 11.21 -6.87
N ARG A 54 15.12 11.75 -5.87
CA ARG A 54 15.06 13.20 -5.64
C ARG A 54 16.42 13.77 -5.23
N GLN A 55 17.14 13.12 -4.31
CA GLN A 55 18.48 13.56 -3.87
C GLN A 55 19.52 13.50 -5.00
N ALA A 56 19.45 12.48 -5.86
CA ALA A 56 20.31 12.38 -7.04
C ALA A 56 20.03 13.51 -8.05
N ALA A 57 18.76 13.85 -8.27
CA ALA A 57 18.38 14.97 -9.13
C ALA A 57 18.80 16.32 -8.53
N GLU A 58 18.55 16.56 -7.25
CA GLU A 58 18.94 17.80 -6.56
C GLU A 58 20.46 18.04 -6.57
N SER A 59 21.26 16.97 -6.52
CA SER A 59 22.72 17.05 -6.62
C SER A 59 23.20 17.41 -8.04
N PHE A 60 22.46 17.00 -9.07
CA PHE A 60 22.76 17.33 -10.48
C PHE A 60 22.37 18.76 -10.85
N PHE A 61 21.35 19.34 -10.21
CA PHE A 61 20.92 20.73 -10.44
C PHE A 61 21.71 21.78 -9.62
N ARG A 62 22.63 21.36 -8.74
CA ARG A 62 23.48 22.25 -7.93
C ARG A 62 24.94 22.36 -8.40
N SER A 63 25.31 21.64 -9.45
CA SER A 63 26.59 21.79 -10.17
C SER A 63 26.51 22.82 -11.28
#